data_AF-A0A0P9R3L9-F1
#
_entry.id   AF-A0A0P9R3L9-F1
#
_cell.length_a   1.000
_cell.length_b   1.000
_cell.length_c   1.000
_cell.angle_alpha   90.00
_cell.angle_beta   90.00
_cell.angle_gamma   90.00
#
_symmetry.space_group_name_H-M   'P 1'
#
loop_
_entity.id
_entity.type
_entity.pdbx_description
1 polymer ?
#
loop_
_entity_poly.entity_id
_entity_poly.type
_entity_poly.pdbx_seq_one_letter_code
_entity_poly.pdbx_strand_id
1 'polypeptide(L)'
;MPSVPVTELKHYIGKEAECSDWLTIDQERINLFAEATGDFQFIHVDPVKAAQTPFGATIAHGFLSLSLIPKLMEASWCCPKA
;
A
#
# COMPACT_ATOMS: atom_id res chain seq x y z
N MET A 1 7.58 7.03 15.73
CA MET A 1 8.41 5.87 15.36
C MET A 1 9.36 5.52 16.51
N PRO A 2 9.03 4.51 17.35
CA PRO A 2 10.01 3.97 18.28
C PRO A 2 11.14 3.31 17.47
N SER A 3 12.34 3.84 17.61
CA SER A 3 13.54 3.25 17.02
C SER A 3 14.15 2.26 18.00
N VAL A 4 14.47 1.06 17.52
CA VAL A 4 15.14 0.03 18.35
C VAL A 4 16.54 -0.26 17.81
N PRO A 5 17.53 -0.50 18.68
CA PRO A 5 18.83 -0.99 18.25
C PRO A 5 18.69 -2.31 17.46
N VAL A 6 19.47 -2.47 16.39
CA VAL A 6 19.48 -3.71 15.58
C VAL A 6 19.67 -4.97 16.45
N THR A 7 20.50 -4.87 17.48
CA THR A 7 20.78 -5.96 18.44
C THR A 7 19.55 -6.42 19.23
N GLU A 8 18.55 -5.56 19.40
CA GLU A 8 17.34 -5.82 20.19
C GLU A 8 16.15 -6.31 19.34
N LEU A 9 16.22 -6.23 18.01
CA LEU A 9 15.12 -6.61 17.10
C LEU A 9 14.61 -8.04 17.33
N LYS A 10 15.49 -8.97 17.69
CA LYS A 10 15.10 -10.37 17.95
C LYS A 10 14.07 -10.50 19.08
N HIS A 11 14.05 -9.56 20.03
CA HIS A 11 13.08 -9.53 21.12
C HIS A 11 11.66 -9.12 20.67
N TYR A 12 11.47 -8.79 19.39
CA TYR A 12 10.19 -8.41 18.81
C TYR A 12 9.57 -9.50 17.92
N ILE A 13 10.23 -10.65 17.75
CA ILE A 13 9.65 -11.80 17.03
C ILE A 13 8.39 -12.26 17.76
N GLY A 14 7.29 -12.38 17.03
CA GLY A 14 5.99 -12.81 17.57
C GLY A 14 5.22 -11.72 18.34
N LYS A 15 5.77 -10.50 18.48
CA LYS A 15 5.01 -9.36 19.00
C LYS A 15 4.16 -8.75 17.89
N GLU A 16 2.95 -8.34 18.23
CA GLU A 16 2.09 -7.59 17.31
C GLU A 16 2.69 -6.22 17.02
N ALA A 17 2.70 -5.84 15.74
CA ALA A 17 2.96 -4.47 15.33
C ALA A 17 1.67 -3.66 15.41
N GLU A 18 1.79 -2.36 15.67
CA GLU A 18 0.63 -1.47 15.62
C GLU A 18 0.07 -1.42 14.20
N CYS A 19 -1.25 -1.24 14.05
CA CYS A 19 -1.82 -0.99 12.73
C CYS A 19 -1.46 0.42 12.26
N SER A 20 -1.36 0.63 10.95
CA SER A 20 -1.21 1.97 10.40
C SER A 20 -2.53 2.73 10.50
N ASP A 21 -2.46 4.04 10.34
CA ASP A 21 -3.66 4.80 10.01
C ASP A 21 -4.25 4.31 8.67
N TRP A 22 -5.56 4.48 8.51
CA TRP A 22 -6.25 4.18 7.27
C TRP A 22 -5.81 5.15 6.16
N LEU A 23 -5.46 4.61 4.99
CA LEU A 23 -5.16 5.37 3.80
C LEU A 23 -6.28 5.19 2.77
N THR A 24 -6.92 6.29 2.38
CA THR A 24 -7.90 6.27 1.29
C THR A 24 -7.20 6.09 -0.05
N ILE A 25 -7.70 5.16 -0.87
CA ILE A 25 -7.25 4.91 -2.23
C ILE A 25 -8.32 5.45 -3.18
N ASP A 26 -8.03 6.60 -3.77
CA ASP A 26 -8.89 7.26 -4.76
C ASP A 26 -8.43 6.95 -6.20
N GLN A 27 -9.27 7.35 -7.16
CA GLN A 27 -9.01 7.15 -8.58
C GLN A 27 -7.77 7.91 -9.06
N GLU A 28 -7.47 9.07 -8.49
CA GLU A 28 -6.30 9.87 -8.86
C GLU A 28 -5.00 9.11 -8.57
N ARG A 29 -4.86 8.55 -7.36
CA ARG A 29 -3.71 7.70 -7.01
C ARG A 29 -3.60 6.48 -7.91
N ILE A 30 -4.72 5.85 -8.26
CA ILE A 30 -4.75 4.71 -9.17
C ILE A 30 -4.22 5.13 -10.55
N ASN A 31 -4.70 6.25 -11.09
CA ASN A 31 -4.29 6.78 -12.39
C ASN A 31 -2.80 7.18 -12.41
N LEU A 32 -2.31 7.86 -11.38
CA LEU A 32 -0.89 8.23 -11.28
C LEU A 32 0.02 7.00 -11.23
N PHE A 33 -0.44 5.91 -10.62
CA PHE A 33 0.31 4.65 -10.64
C PHE A 33 0.33 4.00 -12.03
N ALA A 34 -0.78 4.08 -12.77
CA ALA A 34 -0.82 3.66 -14.18
C ALA A 34 0.18 4.47 -15.02
N GLU A 35 0.21 5.79 -14.85
CA GLU A 35 1.18 6.67 -15.52
C GLU A 35 2.64 6.31 -15.19
N ALA A 36 2.93 6.04 -13.92
CA ALA A 36 4.28 5.71 -13.46
C ALA A 36 4.78 4.33 -13.95
N THR A 37 3.87 3.38 -14.18
CA THR A 37 4.23 1.99 -14.48
C THR A 37 3.93 1.56 -15.92
N GLY A 38 3.11 2.33 -16.63
CA GLY A 38 2.60 1.97 -17.95
C GLY A 38 1.46 0.93 -17.92
N ASP A 39 0.96 0.57 -16.74
CA ASP A 39 -0.19 -0.34 -16.61
C ASP A 39 -1.51 0.43 -16.75
N PHE A 40 -2.05 0.44 -17.96
CA PHE A 40 -3.34 1.06 -18.27
C PHE A 40 -4.45 0.01 -18.48
N GLN A 41 -4.37 -1.14 -17.80
CA GLN A 41 -5.48 -2.11 -17.87
C GLN A 41 -6.79 -1.45 -17.44
N PHE A 42 -7.84 -1.65 -18.24
CA PHE A 42 -9.11 -0.90 -18.11
C PHE A 42 -9.78 -1.06 -16.74
N ILE A 43 -9.54 -2.18 -16.04
CA ILE A 43 -10.05 -2.44 -14.69
C ILE A 43 -9.53 -1.42 -13.65
N HIS A 44 -8.47 -0.69 -13.96
CA HIS A 44 -7.88 0.33 -13.10
C HIS A 44 -8.29 1.75 -13.51
N VAL A 45 -8.37 2.03 -14.81
CA VAL A 45 -8.41 3.41 -15.33
C VAL A 45 -9.68 3.79 -16.10
N ASP A 46 -10.56 2.85 -16.44
CA ASP A 46 -11.78 3.10 -17.21
C ASP A 46 -13.02 2.73 -16.38
N PRO A 47 -13.67 3.69 -15.69
CA PRO A 47 -14.83 3.43 -14.85
C PRO A 47 -16.01 2.82 -15.59
N VAL A 48 -16.22 3.19 -16.86
CA VAL A 48 -17.36 2.71 -17.65
C VAL A 48 -17.18 1.23 -18.00
N LYS A 49 -15.98 0.83 -18.42
CA LYS A 49 -15.68 -0.58 -18.70
C LYS A 49 -15.53 -1.39 -17.42
N ALA A 50 -14.90 -0.84 -16.38
CA ALA A 50 -14.69 -1.53 -15.11
C ALA A 50 -16.04 -1.86 -14.43
N ALA A 51 -17.04 -0.98 -14.54
CA ALA A 51 -18.40 -1.23 -14.05
C ALA A 51 -19.09 -2.46 -14.68
N GLN A 52 -18.64 -2.89 -15.87
CA GLN A 52 -19.18 -4.07 -16.56
C GLN A 52 -18.49 -5.38 -16.14
N THR A 53 -17.46 -5.30 -15.30
CA THR A 53 -16.75 -6.46 -14.76
C THR A 53 -17.40 -6.95 -13.46
N PRO A 54 -17.03 -8.14 -12.97
CA PRO A 54 -17.48 -8.62 -11.65
C PRO A 54 -17.10 -7.69 -10.47
N PHE A 55 -16.17 -6.75 -10.66
CA PHE A 55 -15.78 -5.80 -9.61
C PHE A 55 -16.79 -4.64 -9.47
N GLY A 56 -17.58 -4.32 -10.50
CA GLY A 56 -18.60 -3.26 -10.48
C GLY A 56 -18.06 -1.82 -10.43
N ALA A 57 -16.75 -1.62 -10.31
CA ALA A 57 -16.05 -0.34 -10.36
C ALA A 57 -14.58 -0.57 -10.73
N THR A 58 -13.82 0.51 -10.87
CA THR A 58 -12.36 0.44 -10.92
C THR A 58 -11.80 -0.12 -9.62
N ILE A 59 -10.70 -0.84 -9.73
CA ILE A 59 -9.94 -1.37 -8.59
C ILE A 59 -8.51 -0.86 -8.65
N ALA A 60 -7.84 -0.78 -7.51
CA ALA A 60 -6.43 -0.43 -7.47
C ALA A 60 -5.55 -1.50 -8.13
N HIS A 61 -4.40 -1.10 -8.65
CA HIS A 61 -3.35 -2.04 -9.06
C HIS A 61 -2.92 -2.89 -7.85
N GLY A 62 -2.73 -4.19 -8.06
CA GLY A 62 -2.14 -5.06 -7.03
C GLY A 62 -0.76 -4.55 -6.59
N PHE A 63 0.04 -4.09 -7.55
CA PHE A 63 1.36 -3.50 -7.27
C PHE A 63 1.31 -2.14 -6.58
N LEU A 64 0.24 -1.36 -6.76
CA LEU A 64 0.03 -0.14 -5.96
C LEU A 64 -0.12 -0.51 -4.49
N SER A 65 -0.97 -1.49 -4.17
CA SER A 65 -1.15 -1.95 -2.78
C SER A 65 0.16 -2.42 -2.15
N LEU A 66 0.96 -3.20 -2.90
CA LEU A 66 2.28 -3.65 -2.45
C LEU A 66 3.26 -2.48 -2.23
N SER A 67 3.28 -1.51 -3.15
CA SER A 67 4.19 -0.35 -3.08
C SER A 67 3.89 0.60 -1.92
N LEU A 68 2.71 0.51 -1.30
CA LEU A 68 2.32 1.33 -0.16
C LEU A 68 2.87 0.83 1.18
N ILE A 69 3.48 -0.37 1.23
CA ILE A 69 4.08 -0.93 2.45
C ILE A 69 5.01 0.08 3.15
N PRO A 70 5.99 0.74 2.49
CA PRO A 70 6.85 1.72 3.15
C PRO A 70 6.06 2.87 3.78
N LYS A 71 5.01 3.36 3.08
CA LYS A 71 4.18 4.45 3.57
C LYS A 71 3.35 4.04 4.78
N LEU A 72 2.77 2.84 4.77
CA LEU A 72 1.95 2.34 5.86
C LEU A 72 2.80 1.96 7.09
N MET A 73 4.04 1.52 6.88
CA MET A 73 4.99 1.21 7.95
C MET A 73 5.52 2.45 8.69
N GLU A 74 5.41 3.66 8.13
CA GLU A 74 5.86 4.90 8.80
C GLU A 74 5.21 5.09 10.18
N ALA A 75 3.93 4.75 10.32
CA ALA A 75 3.21 4.92 11.57
C ALA A 75 3.52 3.81 12.60
N SER A 76 3.87 2.62 12.11
CA SER A 76 3.64 1.36 12.84
C SER A 76 4.88 0.55 13.15
N TRP A 77 6.00 0.83 12.48
CA TRP A 77 7.15 -0.08 12.50
C TRP A 77 8.25 0.37 13.44
N CYS A 78 8.79 -0.60 14.18
CA CYS A 78 10.05 -0.51 14.90
C CYS A 78 11.21 -0.45 13.90
N CYS A 79 11.64 0.75 13.51
CA CYS A 79 12.73 0.91 12.56
C CYS A 79 14.10 0.61 13.23
N PRO A 80 14.95 -0.26 12.66
CA PRO A 80 16.29 -0.51 13.18
C PRO A 80 17.14 0.75 13.13
N LYS A 81 17.76 1.13 14.25
CA LYS A 81 18.87 2.10 14.24
C LYS A 81 20.19 1.37 14.08
N ALA A 82 20.97 1.83 13.10
CA ALA A 82 22.37 1.43 12.89
C ALA A 82 23.22 1.67 14.14
#